data_AF-A0A6B0R324-F1
#
_entry.id   AF-A0A6B0R324-F1
#
_cell.length_a   1.000
_cell.length_b   1.000
_cell.length_c   1.000
_cell.angle_alpha   90.00
_cell.angle_beta   90.00
_cell.angle_gamma   90.00
#
_symmetry.space_group_name_H-M   'P 1'
#
loop_
_entity.id
_entity.type
_entity.pdbx_description
1 polymer ?
#
loop_
_entity_poly.entity_id
_entity_poly.type
_entity_poly.pdbx_seq_one_letter_code
_entity_poly.pdbx_strand_id
1 'polypeptide(L)' 'MSICTTVQNKERVIEALRRAKFKFPGRQKIHVSKKRGCIKVNVDEFENMEAEKGLIRDGCGVRYIPNHGPRDK' A
#
# COMPACT_ATOMS: atom_id res chain seq x y z
N MET A 1 -8.58 -4.24 -9.76
CA MET A 1 -7.15 -4.10 -10.09
C MET A 1 -6.52 -3.13 -9.10
N SER A 2 -5.34 -3.45 -8.56
CA SER A 2 -4.58 -2.60 -7.63
C SER A 2 -3.20 -2.31 -8.21
N ILE A 3 -2.73 -1.06 -8.08
CA ILE A 3 -1.43 -0.61 -8.58
C ILE A 3 -0.76 0.18 -7.47
N CYS A 4 0.48 -0.19 -7.13
CA CYS A 4 1.30 0.43 -6.09
C CYS A 4 2.46 1.16 -6.78
N THR A 5 2.46 2.50 -6.74
CA THR A 5 3.43 3.36 -7.46
C THR A 5 3.83 4.57 -6.62
N THR A 6 4.83 5.32 -7.09
CA THR A 6 5.23 6.61 -6.50
C THR A 6 4.15 7.68 -6.72
N VAL A 7 4.12 8.68 -5.83
CA VAL A 7 3.12 9.77 -5.86
C VAL A 7 3.13 10.55 -7.19
N GLN A 8 4.31 10.68 -7.80
CA GLN A 8 4.50 11.36 -9.09
C GLN A 8 3.71 10.72 -10.24
N ASN A 9 3.49 9.40 -10.21
CA ASN A 9 2.83 8.67 -11.29
C ASN A 9 1.31 8.55 -11.12
N LYS A 10 0.73 9.22 -10.11
CA LYS A 10 -0.69 9.11 -9.74
C LYS A 10 -1.63 9.35 -10.92
N GLU A 11 -1.45 10.45 -11.65
CA GLU A 11 -2.34 10.82 -12.77
C GLU A 11 -2.26 9.81 -13.92
N ARG A 12 -1.04 9.36 -14.24
CA ARG A 12 -0.79 8.35 -15.29
C ARG A 12 -1.49 7.02 -14.96
N VAL A 13 -1.45 6.60 -13.71
CA VAL A 13 -2.10 5.37 -13.25
C VAL A 13 -3.62 5.49 -13.28
N ILE A 14 -4.18 6.64 -12.89
CA ILE A 14 -5.63 6.86 -12.95
C ILE A 14 -6.12 6.78 -14.39
N GLU A 15 -5.41 7.38 -15.34
CA GLU A 15 -5.76 7.31 -16.77
C GLU A 15 -5.62 5.88 -17.32
N ALA A 16 -4.58 5.14 -16.93
CA ALA A 16 -4.42 3.74 -17.30
C ALA A 16 -5.60 2.88 -16.80
N LEU A 17 -6.02 3.05 -15.55
CA LEU A 17 -7.18 2.35 -14.99
C LEU A 17 -8.50 2.77 -15.65
N ARG A 18 -8.63 4.04 -16.04
CA ARG A 18 -9.79 4.55 -16.80
C ARG A 18 -9.88 3.90 -18.18
N ARG A 19 -8.74 3.69 -18.86
CA ARG A 19 -8.69 2.97 -20.15
C ARG A 19 -8.97 1.48 -19.97
N ALA A 20 -8.40 0.85 -18.95
CA ALA A 20 -8.61 -0.56 -18.64
C ALA A 20 -10.07 -0.87 -18.34
N LYS A 21 -10.79 0.07 -17.70
CA LYS A 21 -12.22 -0.06 -17.39
C LYS A 21 -13.09 -0.38 -18.63
N PHE A 22 -12.74 0.09 -19.82
CA PHE A 22 -13.49 -0.20 -21.05
C PHE A 22 -13.40 -1.67 -21.52
N LYS A 23 -12.47 -2.44 -20.97
CA LYS A 23 -12.29 -3.87 -21.32
C LYS A 23 -13.11 -4.80 -20.45
N PHE A 24 -13.77 -4.29 -19.41
CA PHE A 24 -14.54 -5.09 -18.49
C PHE A 24 -16.02 -4.67 -18.48
N PRO A 25 -16.96 -5.63 -18.40
CA PRO A 25 -18.37 -5.31 -18.31
C PRO A 25 -18.71 -4.63 -16.98
N GLY A 26 -19.71 -3.76 -16.98
CA GLY A 26 -20.24 -3.10 -15.79
C GLY A 26 -19.46 -1.86 -15.32
N ARG A 27 -19.87 -1.31 -14.17
CA ARG A 27 -19.31 -0.05 -13.64
C ARG A 27 -18.21 -0.31 -12.61
N GLN A 28 -16.96 -0.15 -13.02
CA GLN A 28 -15.82 -0.11 -12.09
C GLN A 28 -15.56 1.31 -11.58
N LYS A 29 -15.32 1.48 -10.27
CA LYS A 29 -14.90 2.74 -9.65
C LYS A 29 -13.40 2.68 -9.36
N ILE A 30 -12.70 3.78 -9.64
CA ILE A 30 -11.29 3.95 -9.28
C ILE A 30 -11.25 4.63 -7.92
N HIS A 31 -10.53 4.05 -6.96
CA HIS A 31 -10.36 4.60 -5.62
C HIS A 31 -8.87 4.75 -5.30
N VAL A 32 -8.50 5.88 -4.70
CA VAL A 32 -7.15 6.11 -4.19
C VAL A 32 -7.13 5.73 -2.72
N SER A 33 -6.36 4.69 -2.39
CA SER A 33 -6.22 4.21 -1.02
C SER A 33 -5.48 5.23 -0.15
N LYS A 34 -5.87 5.32 1.13
CA LYS A 34 -5.11 6.03 2.18
C LYS A 34 -3.94 5.21 2.74
N LYS A 35 -3.89 3.92 2.40
CA LYS A 35 -2.85 3.00 2.84
C LYS A 35 -1.55 3.20 2.08
N ARG A 36 -0.43 2.88 2.70
CA ARG A 36 0.88 2.89 2.06
C ARG A 36 0.99 1.74 1.06
N GLY A 37 0.62 2.02 -0.19
CA GLY A 37 0.65 1.06 -1.28
C GLY A 37 -0.20 -0.18 -0.96
N CYS A 38 0.45 -1.34 -0.96
CA CYS A 38 -0.17 -2.65 -0.80
C CYS A 38 -0.09 -3.16 0.66
N ILE A 39 0.37 -2.31 1.59
CA ILE A 39 0.51 -2.61 3.03
C ILE A 39 -0.79 -2.25 3.75
N LYS A 40 -1.06 -2.87 4.90
CA LYS A 40 -2.29 -2.64 5.68
C LYS A 40 -2.37 -1.26 6.36
N VAL A 41 -1.23 -0.63 6.66
CA VAL A 41 -1.16 0.64 7.40
C VAL A 41 -1.39 1.86 6.53
N ASN A 42 -1.87 2.94 7.15
CA ASN A 42 -2.02 4.24 6.52
C ASN A 42 -0.66 4.86 6.21
N VAL A 43 -0.61 5.82 5.28
CA VAL A 43 0.64 6.52 4.94
C VAL A 43 1.21 7.23 6.18
N ASP A 44 0.37 7.95 6.92
CA ASP A 44 0.78 8.73 8.09
C ASP A 44 1.31 7.83 9.23
N GLU A 45 0.64 6.70 9.47
CA GLU A 45 1.06 5.72 10.48
C GLU A 45 2.34 4.98 10.09
N PHE A 46 2.55 4.76 8.79
CA PHE A 46 3.74 4.05 8.30
C PHE A 46 5.02 4.82 8.60
N GLU A 47 5.01 6.15 8.46
CA GLU A 47 6.16 7.00 8.76
C GLU A 47 6.52 6.93 10.25
N ASN A 48 5.52 6.94 11.13
CA ASN A 48 5.72 6.78 12.57
C ASN A 48 6.28 5.39 12.91
N MET A 49 5.71 4.32 12.36
CA MET A 49 6.17 2.95 12.62
C MET A 49 7.57 2.67 12.02
N GLU A 50 7.95 3.34 10.93
CA GLU A 50 9.31 3.27 10.38
C GLU A 50 10.31 4.00 11.29
N ALA A 51 9.95 5.16 11.85
CA ALA A 51 10.76 5.88 12.82
C ALA A 51 10.95 5.11 14.14
N GLU A 52 9.89 4.46 14.63
CA GLU A 52 9.91 3.60 15.82
C GLU A 52 10.57 2.24 15.59
N LYS A 53 11.01 1.95 14.35
CA LYS A 53 11.54 0.64 13.92
C LYS A 53 10.59 -0.54 14.18
N GLY A 54 9.28 -0.29 14.25
CA GLY A 54 8.25 -1.33 14.44
C GLY A 54 7.97 -2.18 13.20
N LEU A 55 8.61 -1.88 12.08
CA LEU A 55 8.44 -2.53 10.79
C LEU A 55 9.77 -3.11 10.27
N ILE A 56 9.73 -4.38 9.86
CA ILE A 56 10.85 -5.06 9.21
C ILE A 56 10.53 -5.21 7.72
N ARG A 57 11.42 -4.72 6.85
CA ARG A 57 11.30 -4.89 5.40
C ARG A 57 11.44 -6.37 5.03
N ASP A 58 10.52 -6.88 4.22
CA ASP A 58 10.47 -8.28 3.80
C ASP A 58 10.23 -8.37 2.29
N GLY A 59 11.28 -8.04 1.52
CA GLY A 59 11.21 -7.95 0.06
C GLY A 59 10.18 -6.90 -0.39
N CYS A 60 9.12 -7.36 -1.05
CA CYS A 60 8.01 -6.49 -1.51
C CYS A 60 7.03 -6.12 -0.39
N GLY A 61 7.06 -6.83 0.74
CA GLY A 61 6.16 -6.66 1.88
C GLY A 61 6.85 -6.09 3.10
N VAL A 62 6.09 -6.04 4.19
CA VAL A 62 6.57 -5.60 5.50
C VAL A 62 6.02 -6.53 6.56
N ARG A 63 6.90 -6.95 7.49
CA ARG A 63 6.53 -7.68 8.70
C ARG A 63 6.45 -6.71 9.86
N TYR A 64 5.40 -6.86 10.67
CA TYR A 64 5.24 -6.12 11.91
C TYR A 64 6.06 -6.78 13.01
N ILE A 65 6.70 -5.98 13.86
CA ILE A 65 7.28 -6.48 15.11
C ILE A 65 6.15 -6.51 16.14
N PRO A 66 5.65 -7.69 16.54
CA PRO A 66 4.58 -7.78 17.52
C PRO A 66 5.12 -7.47 18.92
N ASN A 67 4.30 -6.82 19.75
CA ASN A 67 4.59 -6.65 21.17
C ASN A 67 4.44 -7.96 21.98
N HIS A 68 3.97 -9.03 21.32
CA HIS A 68 3.72 -10.35 21.88
C HIS A 68 4.59 -11.41 21.19
N GLY A 69 5.11 -12.34 21.97
CA GLY A 69 5.98 -13.43 21.52
C GLY A 69 7.02 -13.78 22.58
N PRO A 70 7.78 -14.87 22.39
CA PRO A 70 8.90 -15.20 23.28
C PRO A 70 9.89 -14.04 23.32
N ARG A 71 10.05 -13.43 24.49
CA ARG A 71 11.02 -12.36 24.73
C ARG A 71 12.33 -12.98 25.22
N ASP A 72 12.98 -13.79 24.38
CA ASP A 72 14.32 -14.32 24.67
C ASP A 72 15.11 -14.60 23.38
N LYS A 73 15.84 -13.57 22.93
CA LYS A 73 17.29 -13.53 22.66
C LYS A 73 17.76 -12.08 22.59
#